data_AF-A0A6F8PY86-F1
#
_entry.id   AF-A0A6F8PY86-F1
#
_cell.length_a   1.000
_cell.length_b   1.000
_cell.length_c   1.000
_cell.angle_alpha   90.00
_cell.angle_beta   90.00
_cell.angle_gamma   90.00
#
_symmetry.space_group_name_H-M   'P 1'
#
loop_
_entity.id
_entity.type
_entity.pdbx_description
1 polymer ?
#
loop_
_entity_poly.entity_id
_entity_poly.type
_entity_poly.pdbx_seq_one_letter_code
_entity_poly.pdbx_strand_id
1 'polypeptide(L)'
;MLPGNGNFRNIVKDTNITSDEALERFDLNLNQLCTCGIPAEEMEYKMKELSTLSAWLQEALEKGETMQSLQPRASKLAKLAFELGCCREEVEVLMTIYPKM
;
A
#
# COMPACT_ATOMS: atom_id res chain seq x y z
N MET A 1 14.47 0.75 -26.50
CA MET A 1 14.43 0.08 -25.19
C MET A 1 13.73 1.04 -24.25
N LEU A 2 12.50 0.72 -23.82
CA LEU A 2 11.77 1.54 -22.85
C LEU A 2 12.24 1.12 -21.44
N PRO A 3 12.74 2.05 -20.61
CA PRO A 3 13.11 1.74 -19.23
C PRO A 3 11.84 1.68 -18.37
N GLY A 4 11.80 0.75 -17.41
CA GLY A 4 10.76 0.71 -16.39
C GLY A 4 9.59 -0.22 -16.68
N ASN A 5 9.85 -1.53 -16.81
CA ASN A 5 8.84 -2.54 -16.51
C ASN A 5 8.57 -2.51 -14.98
N GLY A 6 7.81 -1.52 -14.53
CA GLY A 6 7.13 -1.59 -13.25
C GLY A 6 6.07 -2.68 -13.35
N ASN A 7 6.44 -3.91 -13.02
CA ASN A 7 5.61 -5.11 -13.06
C ASN A 7 4.53 -5.14 -11.95
N PHE A 8 4.06 -3.97 -11.50
CA PHE A 8 3.03 -3.83 -10.48
C PHE A 8 1.68 -3.91 -11.19
N ARG A 9 1.02 -5.06 -11.05
CA ARG A 9 -0.27 -5.35 -11.72
C ARG A 9 -1.31 -4.31 -11.28
N ASN A 10 -1.65 -3.40 -12.20
CA ASN A 10 -2.83 -2.54 -12.14
C ASN A 10 -3.12 -1.97 -10.75
N ILE A 11 -2.33 -0.99 -10.32
CA ILE A 11 -2.77 0.00 -9.34
C ILE A 11 -3.77 0.97 -10.03
N VAL A 12 -4.77 0.39 -10.68
CA VAL A 12 -5.87 1.10 -11.33
C VAL A 12 -7.09 0.78 -10.49
N LYS A 13 -7.89 1.82 -10.18
CA LYS A 13 -9.23 1.67 -9.60
C LYS A 13 -10.09 0.85 -10.56
N ASP A 14 -9.94 -0.47 -10.55
CA ASP A 14 -11.00 -1.35 -11.05
C ASP A 14 -12.14 -1.22 -10.05
N THR A 15 -13.13 -0.40 -10.38
CA THR A 15 -14.30 -0.11 -9.55
C THR A 15 -15.24 -1.32 -9.35
N ASN A 16 -14.82 -2.52 -9.77
CA ASN A 16 -15.65 -3.72 -9.83
C ASN A 16 -15.03 -4.96 -9.15
N ILE A 17 -13.97 -4.80 -8.36
CA ILE A 17 -13.34 -5.91 -7.62
C ILE A 17 -13.86 -6.02 -6.18
N THR A 18 -13.92 -7.25 -5.68
CA THR A 18 -14.32 -7.54 -4.29
C THR A 18 -13.29 -7.01 -3.29
N SER A 19 -13.66 -6.89 -2.01
CA SER A 19 -12.70 -6.54 -0.94
C SER A 19 -11.56 -7.56 -0.88
N ASP A 20 -11.87 -8.86 -1.01
CA ASP A 20 -10.88 -9.93 -1.03
C ASP A 20 -9.89 -9.78 -2.19
N GLU A 21 -10.35 -9.53 -3.41
CA GLU A 21 -9.46 -9.33 -4.56
C GLU A 21 -8.59 -8.08 -4.40
N ALA A 22 -9.14 -7.00 -3.81
CA ALA A 22 -8.36 -5.80 -3.50
C ALA A 22 -7.26 -6.09 -2.46
N LEU A 23 -7.56 -6.90 -1.44
CA LEU A 23 -6.61 -7.30 -0.41
C LEU A 23 -5.55 -8.28 -0.92
N GLU A 24 -5.90 -9.20 -1.82
CA GLU A 24 -4.91 -10.03 -2.50
C GLU A 24 -3.96 -9.19 -3.35
N ARG A 25 -4.49 -8.23 -4.12
CA ARG A 25 -3.65 -7.29 -4.88
C ARG A 25 -2.79 -6.46 -3.94
N PHE A 26 -3.30 -6.03 -2.79
CA PHE A 26 -2.52 -5.33 -1.78
C PHE A 26 -1.32 -6.19 -1.34
N ASP A 27 -1.57 -7.44 -0.96
CA ASP A 27 -0.52 -8.36 -0.45
C ASP A 27 0.54 -8.63 -1.53
N LEU A 28 0.13 -8.78 -2.80
CA LEU A 28 1.06 -8.96 -3.92
C LEU A 28 1.95 -7.73 -4.14
N ASN A 29 1.37 -6.53 -4.20
CA ASN A 29 2.13 -5.30 -4.41
C ASN A 29 3.07 -5.02 -3.24
N LEU A 30 2.63 -5.27 -2.00
CA LEU A 30 3.46 -5.10 -0.81
C LEU A 30 4.66 -6.04 -0.80
N ASN A 31 4.47 -7.31 -1.19
CA ASN A 31 5.57 -8.27 -1.29
C ASN A 31 6.56 -7.89 -2.41
N GLN A 32 6.07 -7.37 -3.54
CA GLN A 32 6.94 -6.90 -4.61
C GLN A 32 7.79 -5.71 -4.16
N LEU A 33 7.20 -4.74 -3.45
CA LEU A 33 7.93 -3.62 -2.87
C LEU A 33 9.02 -4.07 -1.89
N CYS A 34 8.71 -5.05 -1.04
CA CYS A 34 9.66 -5.60 -0.08
C CYS A 34 10.81 -6.35 -0.77
N THR A 35 10.55 -7.04 -1.89
CA THR A 35 11.53 -7.90 -2.56
C THR A 35 12.48 -7.13 -3.50
N CYS A 36 11.97 -6.12 -4.21
CA CYS A 36 12.77 -5.43 -5.22
C CYS A 36 13.86 -4.52 -4.63
N GLY A 37 13.74 -4.12 -3.36
CA GLY A 37 14.51 -2.99 -2.83
C GLY A 37 14.13 -1.70 -3.58
N ILE A 38 14.47 -0.54 -3.02
CA ILE A 38 14.06 0.74 -3.62
C ILE A 38 15.29 1.57 -3.95
N PRO A 39 15.61 1.73 -5.25
CA PRO A 39 16.59 2.71 -5.71
C PRO A 39 16.14 4.11 -5.29
N ALA A 40 17.08 4.97 -4.88
CA ALA A 40 16.76 6.33 -4.45
C ALA A 40 16.03 7.16 -5.53
N GLU A 41 16.29 6.87 -6.81
CA GLU A 41 15.63 7.49 -7.96
C GLU A 41 14.16 7.08 -8.12
N GLU A 42 13.73 5.96 -7.54
CA GLU A 42 12.34 5.49 -7.56
C GLU A 42 11.57 5.83 -6.28
N MET A 43 12.23 6.40 -5.26
CA MET A 43 11.66 6.67 -3.94
C MET A 43 10.31 7.40 -3.98
N GLU A 44 10.19 8.46 -4.80
CA GLU A 44 8.95 9.22 -4.96
C GLU A 44 7.80 8.36 -5.52
N TYR A 45 8.11 7.55 -6.53
CA TYR A 45 7.14 6.61 -7.12
C TYR A 45 6.68 5.59 -6.08
N LYS A 46 7.61 5.09 -5.26
CA LYS A 46 7.33 4.10 -4.21
C LYS A 46 6.51 4.68 -3.05
N MET A 47 6.75 5.92 -2.67
CA MET A 47 5.91 6.64 -1.69
C MET A 47 4.46 6.76 -2.18
N LYS A 48 4.27 7.01 -3.48
CA LYS A 48 2.95 7.03 -4.11
C LYS A 48 2.28 5.65 -4.11
N GLU A 49 3.05 4.58 -4.29
CA GLU A 49 2.54 3.20 -4.18
C GLU A 49 2.11 2.88 -2.75
N LEU A 50 2.91 3.20 -1.73
CA LEU A 50 2.53 3.03 -0.32
C LEU A 50 1.24 3.78 0.02
N SER A 51 1.10 5.01 -0.48
CA SER A 51 -0.09 5.83 -0.29
C SER A 51 -1.32 5.18 -0.92
N THR A 52 -1.15 4.55 -2.08
CA THR A 52 -2.24 3.84 -2.75
C THR A 52 -2.63 2.55 -2.02
N LEU A 53 -1.65 1.82 -1.50
CA LEU A 53 -1.89 0.63 -0.67
C LEU A 53 -2.65 0.99 0.61
N SER A 54 -2.32 2.12 1.23
CA SER A 54 -3.09 2.62 2.38
C SER A 54 -4.55 2.91 2.02
N ALA A 55 -4.79 3.57 0.88
CA ALA A 55 -6.13 3.83 0.40
C ALA A 55 -6.94 2.54 0.17
N TRP A 56 -6.31 1.44 -0.27
CA TRP A 56 -6.99 0.15 -0.42
C TRP A 56 -7.40 -0.47 0.91
N LEU A 57 -6.61 -0.29 1.97
CA LEU A 57 -7.00 -0.73 3.32
C LEU A 57 -8.22 0.05 3.82
N GLN A 58 -8.27 1.35 3.53
CA GLN A 58 -9.44 2.17 3.84
C GLN A 58 -10.67 1.73 3.04
N GLU A 59 -10.54 1.55 1.72
CA GLU A 59 -11.65 1.08 0.88
C GLU A 59 -12.15 -0.31 1.33
N ALA A 60 -11.24 -1.20 1.77
CA ALA A 60 -11.61 -2.49 2.32
C ALA A 60 -12.43 -2.35 3.61
N LEU A 61 -12.03 -1.44 4.51
CA LEU A 61 -12.79 -1.11 5.72
C LEU A 61 -14.18 -0.57 5.37
N GLU A 62 -14.27 0.35 4.41
CA GLU A 62 -15.54 0.92 3.93
C GLU A 62 -16.46 -0.14 3.29
N LYS A 63 -15.88 -1.19 2.70
CA LYS A 63 -16.60 -2.34 2.13
C LYS A 63 -17.03 -3.39 3.17
N GLY A 64 -16.70 -3.21 4.45
CA GLY A 64 -17.14 -4.08 5.55
C GLY A 64 -16.08 -4.99 6.13
N GLU A 65 -14.81 -4.87 5.74
CA GLU A 65 -13.71 -5.53 6.43
C GLU A 65 -13.52 -4.97 7.84
N THR A 66 -12.96 -5.79 8.73
CA THR A 66 -12.72 -5.39 10.12
C THR A 66 -11.32 -4.83 10.31
N MET A 67 -11.14 -3.93 11.27
CA MET A 67 -9.79 -3.50 11.65
C MET A 67 -8.90 -4.69 12.05
N GLN A 68 -9.45 -5.74 12.68
CA GLN A 68 -8.69 -6.95 13.02
C GLN A 68 -8.19 -7.71 11.78
N SER A 69 -8.99 -7.82 10.72
CA SER A 69 -8.56 -8.49 9.47
C SER A 69 -7.53 -7.65 8.69
N LEU A 70 -7.56 -6.33 8.85
CA LEU A 70 -6.66 -5.40 8.17
C LEU A 70 -5.37 -5.07 8.96
N GLN A 71 -5.37 -5.23 10.29
CA GLN A 71 -4.24 -4.89 11.16
C GLN A 71 -2.92 -5.56 10.73
N PRO A 72 -2.86 -6.86 10.36
CA PRO A 72 -1.61 -7.48 9.93
C PRO A 72 -1.05 -6.83 8.65
N ARG A 73 -1.93 -6.39 7.75
CA ARG A 73 -1.57 -5.73 6.49
C ARG A 73 -1.10 -4.31 6.71
N ALA A 74 -1.81 -3.54 7.53
CA ALA A 74 -1.41 -2.20 7.96
C ALA A 74 -0.04 -2.23 8.66
N SER A 75 0.20 -3.22 9.53
CA SER A 75 1.48 -3.37 10.22
C SER A 75 2.64 -3.64 9.27
N LYS A 76 2.44 -4.47 8.23
CA LYS A 76 3.46 -4.72 7.20
C LYS A 76 3.72 -3.46 6.35
N LEU A 77 2.68 -2.71 5.99
CA LEU A 77 2.81 -1.46 5.24
C LEU A 77 3.59 -0.41 6.02
N ALA A 78 3.28 -0.23 7.30
CA ALA A 78 4.01 0.68 8.19
C ALA A 78 5.48 0.27 8.33
N LYS A 79 5.75 -1.02 8.52
CA LYS A 79 7.12 -1.55 8.61
C LYS A 79 7.89 -1.27 7.32
N LEU A 80 7.29 -1.54 6.16
CA LEU A 80 7.92 -1.28 4.87
C LEU A 80 8.19 0.22 4.70
N ALA A 81 7.24 1.10 5.04
CA ALA A 81 7.45 2.55 4.97
C ALA A 81 8.67 3.00 5.80
N PHE A 82 8.84 2.46 7.03
CA PHE A 82 10.03 2.71 7.84
C PHE A 82 11.32 2.18 7.20
N GLU A 83 11.30 0.97 6.63
CA GLU A 83 12.46 0.39 5.92
C GLU A 83 12.87 1.23 4.71
N LEU A 84 11.91 1.96 4.13
CA LEU A 84 12.12 2.88 3.03
C LEU A 84 12.56 4.27 3.48
N GLY A 85 12.79 4.48 4.77
CA GLY A 85 13.28 5.75 5.30
C GLY A 85 12.21 6.79 5.56
N CYS A 86 10.92 6.43 5.53
CA CYS A 86 9.85 7.31 5.99
C CYS A 86 10.06 7.63 7.47
N CYS A 87 9.89 8.89 7.84
CA CYS A 87 9.86 9.26 9.24
C CYS A 87 8.55 8.80 9.89
N ARG A 88 8.54 8.78 11.22
CA ARG A 88 7.36 8.37 11.98
C ARG A 88 6.11 9.17 11.61
N GLU A 89 6.25 10.47 11.37
CA GLU A 89 5.14 11.36 11.01
C GLU A 89 4.57 11.01 9.63
N GLU A 90 5.42 10.67 8.65
CA GLU A 90 4.99 10.22 7.33
C GLU A 90 4.26 8.88 7.40
N VAL A 91 4.76 7.93 8.19
CA VAL A 91 4.09 6.65 8.42
C VAL A 91 2.77 6.85 9.16
N GLU A 92 2.73 7.74 10.15
CA GLU A 92 1.50 8.11 10.82
C GLU A 92 0.52 8.70 9.81
N VAL A 93 0.87 9.70 9.00
CA VAL A 93 -0.01 10.24 7.95
C VAL A 93 -0.50 9.15 6.99
N LEU A 94 0.40 8.25 6.56
CA LEU A 94 0.06 7.11 5.71
C LEU A 94 -0.98 6.19 6.36
N MET A 95 -0.93 6.05 7.69
CA MET A 95 -1.83 5.18 8.47
C MET A 95 -3.02 5.92 9.09
N THR A 96 -3.01 7.25 9.13
CA THR A 96 -4.05 8.10 9.74
C THR A 96 -5.16 8.44 8.74
N ILE A 97 -5.24 7.74 7.60
CA ILE A 97 -6.40 7.79 6.72
C ILE A 97 -7.55 6.92 7.27
N TYR A 98 -7.70 6.86 8.59
CA TYR A 98 -8.93 6.46 9.24
C TYR A 98 -9.71 7.73 9.57
N PRO A 99 -11.03 7.75 9.33
CA PRO A 99 -11.83 8.95 9.56
C PRO A 99 -11.72 9.34 11.04
N LYS A 100 -11.58 10.65 11.28
CA LYS A 100 -11.87 11.26 12.58
C LYS A 100 -13.20 10.68 13.07
N MET A 101 -13.16 9.87 14.12
CA MET A 101 -14.30 9.78 15.03
C MET A 101 -14.43 11.12 15.76
#